data_AF-A0A9X9PWE1-F1
#
_entry.id   AF-A0A9X9PWE1-F1
#
_cell.length_a   1.000
_cell.length_b   1.000
_cell.length_c   1.000
_cell.angle_alpha   90.00
_cell.angle_beta   90.00
_cell.angle_gamma   90.00
#
_symmetry.space_group_name_H-M   'P 1'
#
loop_
_entity.id
_entity.type
_entity.pdbx_description
1 polymer ?
#
loop_
_entity_poly.entity_id
_entity_poly.type
_entity_poly.pdbx_seq_one_letter_code
_entity_poly.pdbx_strand_id
1 'polypeptide(L)'
;DCAYYKANVAKAGLVDDFEKKLNALKIPVPEDKYTVQVDPEEKDMKSCAEFLSVSKARIMQYKKQLEKLRSIIPFDQMTTEDLSEAFPETKLDKKKYPYWPH
;
A
#
# COMPACT_ATOMS: atom_id res chain seq x y z
N ASP A 1 32.34 38.71 3.07
CA ASP A 1 32.17 39.42 4.36
C ASP A 1 32.19 40.92 4.09
N CYS A 2 31.17 41.66 4.56
CA CYS A 2 31.09 43.11 4.40
C CYS A 2 32.27 43.85 5.08
N ALA A 3 32.84 43.29 6.16
CA ALA A 3 33.97 43.90 6.87
C ALA A 3 35.22 44.04 5.99
N TYR A 4 35.50 43.03 5.14
CA TYR A 4 36.62 43.06 4.19
C TYR A 4 36.51 44.20 3.17
N TYR A 5 35.29 44.46 2.67
CA TYR A 5 35.08 45.52 1.69
C TYR A 5 35.03 46.91 2.34
N LYS A 6 34.51 47.04 3.56
CA LYS A 6 34.56 48.32 4.31
C LYS A 6 36.00 48.81 4.54
N ALA A 7 36.95 47.89 4.75
CA ALA A 7 38.35 48.23 4.95
C ALA A 7 39.11 48.61 3.67
N ASN A 8 38.69 48.10 2.51
CA ASN A 8 39.43 48.23 1.24
C ASN A 8 38.78 49.19 0.23
N VAL A 9 37.52 49.56 0.41
CA VAL A 9 36.81 50.49 -0.49
C VAL A 9 37.04 51.93 -0.04
N ALA A 10 37.74 52.70 -0.87
CA ALA A 10 38.08 54.11 -0.59
C ALA A 10 36.85 55.04 -0.49
N LYS A 11 35.71 54.65 -1.07
CA LYS A 11 34.47 55.43 -1.03
C LYS A 11 33.70 55.14 0.26
N ALA A 12 33.81 56.06 1.21
CA ALA A 12 33.09 56.00 2.48
C ALA A 12 31.58 55.81 2.27
N GLY A 13 30.98 54.89 3.02
CA GLY A 13 29.53 54.63 3.04
C GLY A 13 28.98 53.76 1.91
N LEU A 14 29.75 53.48 0.84
CA LEU A 14 29.26 52.66 -0.29
C LEU A 14 28.89 51.24 0.15
N VAL A 15 29.74 50.62 0.97
CA VAL A 15 29.54 49.24 1.42
C VAL A 15 28.40 49.17 2.45
N ASP A 16 28.25 50.18 3.31
CA ASP A 16 27.12 50.28 4.25
C ASP A 16 25.77 50.46 3.54
N ASP A 17 25.73 51.28 2.49
CA ASP A 17 24.53 51.47 1.67
C ASP A 17 24.14 50.19 0.92
N PHE A 18 25.14 49.43 0.44
CA PHE A 18 24.91 48.17 -0.25
C PHE A 18 24.42 47.09 0.73
N GLU A 19 25.06 46.97 1.88
CA GLU A 19 24.67 46.04 2.96
C GLU A 19 23.25 46.35 3.47
N LYS A 20 22.89 47.62 3.67
CA LYS A 20 21.52 48.03 4.01
C LYS A 20 20.52 47.59 2.95
N LYS A 21 20.80 47.80 1.67
CA LYS A 21 19.91 47.41 0.57
C LYS A 21 19.78 45.90 0.42
N LEU A 22 20.86 45.15 0.64
CA LEU A 22 20.88 43.68 0.59
C LEU A 22 20.06 43.08 1.74
N ASN A 23 20.22 43.61 2.96
CA ASN A 23 19.44 43.17 4.12
C ASN A 23 17.97 43.58 4.06
N ALA A 24 17.67 44.70 3.39
CA ALA A 24 16.29 45.12 3.13
C ALA A 24 15.61 44.27 2.06
N LEU A 25 16.38 43.59 1.20
CA LEU A 25 15.87 42.71 0.17
C LEU A 25 15.38 41.40 0.80
N LYS A 26 14.09 41.33 1.12
CA LYS A 26 13.44 40.05 1.45
C LYS A 26 13.18 39.30 0.15
N ILE A 27 13.88 38.17 -0.04
CA ILE A 27 13.56 37.24 -1.12
C ILE A 27 12.22 36.58 -0.75
N PRO A 28 11.13 36.79 -1.50
CA PRO A 28 9.86 36.13 -1.21
C PRO A 28 10.05 34.64 -1.41
N VAL A 29 9.77 33.86 -0.37
CA VAL A 29 9.71 32.41 -0.50
C VAL A 29 8.52 32.10 -1.42
N PRO A 30 8.71 31.27 -2.46
CA PRO A 30 7.62 30.93 -3.36
C PRO A 30 6.46 30.30 -2.59
N GLU A 31 5.23 30.70 -2.93
CA GLU A 31 4.02 30.14 -2.35
C GLU A 31 3.95 28.63 -2.62
N ASP A 32 3.70 27.86 -1.58
CA ASP A 32 3.51 26.42 -1.70
C ASP A 32 2.08 26.14 -2.21
N LYS A 33 1.99 25.77 -3.49
CA LYS A 33 0.74 25.44 -4.18
C LYS A 33 0.46 23.94 -4.24
N TYR A 34 1.41 23.11 -3.78
CA TYR A 34 1.48 21.70 -4.13
C TYR A 34 1.29 20.77 -2.94
N THR A 35 1.58 21.19 -1.70
CA THR A 35 1.30 20.39 -0.50
C THR A 35 -0.18 19.95 -0.41
N VAL A 36 -1.11 20.85 -0.74
CA VAL A 36 -2.55 20.54 -0.74
C VAL A 36 -2.95 19.54 -1.85
N GLN A 37 -2.16 19.42 -2.91
CA GLN A 37 -2.41 18.48 -4.01
C GLN A 37 -1.84 17.09 -3.74
N VAL A 38 -0.74 16.99 -2.99
CA VAL A 38 -0.05 15.73 -2.69
C VAL A 38 -0.64 15.01 -1.46
N ASP A 39 -1.10 15.75 -0.45
CA ASP A 39 -1.76 15.22 0.74
C ASP A 39 -2.95 14.26 0.50
N PRO A 40 -3.85 14.47 -0.49
CA PRO A 40 -4.93 13.52 -0.76
C PRO A 40 -4.43 12.23 -1.43
N GLU A 41 -3.38 12.28 -2.25
CA GLU A 41 -2.79 11.08 -2.87
C GLU A 41 -2.10 10.20 -1.81
N GLU A 42 -1.49 10.78 -0.78
CA GLU A 42 -0.96 10.01 0.36
C GLU A 42 -2.06 9.33 1.18
N LYS A 43 -3.28 9.88 1.21
CA LYS A 43 -4.41 9.27 1.95
C LYS A 43 -4.98 8.04 1.25
N ASP A 44 -4.78 7.89 -0.06
CA ASP A 44 -5.16 6.68 -0.80
C ASP A 44 -4.34 5.44 -0.37
N MET A 45 -3.25 5.64 0.38
CA MET A 45 -2.49 4.58 1.06
C MET A 45 -3.31 3.79 2.10
N LYS A 46 -4.44 4.34 2.58
CA LYS A 46 -5.36 3.60 3.48
C LYS A 46 -5.97 2.38 2.80
N SER A 47 -6.24 2.47 1.48
CA SER A 47 -6.72 1.32 0.70
C SER A 47 -5.68 0.19 0.64
N CYS A 48 -4.39 0.53 0.65
CA CYS A 48 -3.31 -0.46 0.65
C CYS A 48 -3.27 -1.26 1.96
N ALA A 49 -3.47 -0.63 3.12
CA ALA A 49 -3.45 -1.32 4.41
C ALA A 49 -4.62 -2.32 4.53
N GLU A 50 -5.82 -1.91 4.12
CA GLU A 50 -6.99 -2.80 4.07
C GLU A 50 -6.76 -3.96 3.10
N PHE A 51 -6.27 -3.68 1.88
CA PHE A 51 -5.96 -4.69 0.88
C PHE A 51 -4.93 -5.71 1.40
N LEU A 52 -3.87 -5.26 2.09
CA LEU A 52 -2.89 -6.15 2.70
C LEU A 52 -3.51 -7.05 3.78
N SER A 53 -4.41 -6.53 4.60
CA SER A 53 -5.09 -7.31 5.64
C SER A 53 -5.96 -8.41 5.03
N VAL A 54 -6.78 -8.07 4.03
CA VAL A 54 -7.65 -9.00 3.30
C VAL A 54 -6.82 -10.04 2.56
N SER A 55 -5.72 -9.63 1.92
CA SER A 55 -4.81 -10.52 1.21
C SER A 55 -4.16 -11.54 2.14
N LYS A 56 -3.70 -11.12 3.33
CA LYS A 56 -3.15 -12.03 4.33
C LYS A 56 -4.18 -13.06 4.81
N ALA A 57 -5.43 -12.63 5.06
CA ALA A 57 -6.51 -13.54 5.41
C ALA A 57 -6.77 -14.57 4.30
N ARG A 58 -6.80 -14.12 3.04
CA ARG A 58 -6.96 -14.98 1.86
C ARG A 58 -5.82 -16.00 1.72
N ILE A 59 -4.58 -15.58 1.92
CA ILE A 59 -3.41 -16.48 1.91
C ILE A 59 -3.54 -17.56 2.99
N MET A 60 -3.97 -17.21 4.20
CA MET A 60 -4.18 -18.20 5.27
C MET A 60 -5.26 -19.21 4.92
N GLN A 61 -6.39 -18.74 4.34
CA GLN A 61 -7.46 -19.61 3.87
C GLN A 61 -6.95 -20.58 2.79
N TYR A 62 -6.22 -20.09 1.79
CA TYR A 62 -5.69 -20.96 0.73
C TYR A 62 -4.64 -21.94 1.23
N LYS A 63 -3.77 -21.54 2.18
CA LYS A 63 -2.84 -22.47 2.83
C LYS A 63 -3.58 -23.61 3.53
N LYS A 64 -4.65 -23.30 4.27
CA LYS A 64 -5.49 -24.32 4.93
C LYS A 64 -6.13 -25.26 3.90
N GLN A 65 -6.63 -24.73 2.78
CA GLN A 65 -7.20 -25.55 1.70
C GLN A 65 -6.15 -26.45 1.05
N LEU A 66 -4.93 -25.94 0.81
CA LEU A 66 -3.83 -26.74 0.26
C LEU A 66 -3.42 -27.87 1.20
N GLU A 67 -3.32 -27.62 2.50
CA GLU A 67 -3.02 -28.68 3.47
C GLU A 67 -4.14 -29.73 3.51
N LYS A 68 -5.41 -29.33 3.44
CA LYS A 68 -6.52 -30.26 3.27
C LYS A 68 -6.32 -31.12 2.03
N LEU A 69 -6.07 -30.51 0.86
CA LEU A 69 -5.87 -31.25 -0.40
C LEU A 69 -4.67 -32.20 -0.36
N ARG A 70 -3.58 -31.83 0.31
CA ARG A 70 -2.40 -32.69 0.49
C ARG A 70 -2.65 -33.88 1.40
N SER A 71 -3.54 -33.73 2.38
CA SER A 71 -3.90 -34.80 3.31
C SER A 71 -4.90 -35.81 2.76
N ILE A 72 -5.51 -35.50 1.61
CA ILE A 72 -6.51 -36.36 0.97
C ILE A 72 -5.82 -37.55 0.26
N ILE A 73 -6.47 -38.70 0.31
CA ILE A 73 -6.04 -39.93 -0.36
C ILE A 73 -5.86 -39.67 -1.87
N PRO A 74 -4.82 -40.22 -2.53
CA PRO A 74 -4.67 -40.12 -3.98
C PRO A 74 -5.96 -40.52 -4.71
N PHE A 75 -6.28 -39.79 -5.78
CA PHE A 75 -7.55 -39.95 -6.51
C PHE A 75 -7.80 -41.40 -6.96
N ASP A 76 -6.75 -42.11 -7.40
CA ASP A 76 -6.85 -43.51 -7.84
C ASP A 76 -7.21 -44.51 -6.73
N GLN A 77 -7.10 -44.11 -5.46
CA GLN A 77 -7.42 -44.94 -4.29
C GLN A 77 -8.59 -44.41 -3.48
N MET A 78 -9.22 -43.32 -3.92
CA MET A 78 -10.31 -42.67 -3.20
C MET A 78 -11.64 -43.37 -3.47
N THR A 79 -12.41 -43.68 -2.42
CA THR A 79 -13.79 -44.17 -2.57
C THR A 79 -14.78 -43.01 -2.73
N THR A 80 -15.98 -43.30 -3.21
CA THR A 80 -17.06 -42.30 -3.32
C THR A 80 -17.46 -41.72 -1.97
N GLU A 81 -17.34 -42.50 -0.92
CA GLU A 81 -17.58 -42.13 0.47
C GLU A 81 -16.51 -41.13 0.95
N ASP A 82 -15.23 -41.44 0.73
CA ASP A 82 -14.10 -40.56 1.06
C ASP A 82 -14.18 -39.22 0.32
N LEU A 83 -14.56 -39.26 -0.97
CA LEU A 83 -14.79 -38.08 -1.79
C LEU A 83 -15.92 -37.21 -1.21
N SER A 84 -17.01 -37.84 -0.75
CA SER A 84 -18.14 -37.13 -0.15
C SER A 84 -17.82 -36.55 1.24
N GLU A 85 -16.88 -37.15 1.97
CA GLU A 85 -16.39 -36.63 3.26
C GLU A 85 -15.45 -35.43 3.03
N ALA A 86 -14.53 -35.56 2.07
CA ALA A 86 -13.62 -34.49 1.69
C ALA A 86 -14.33 -33.31 1.02
N PHE A 87 -15.33 -33.59 0.18
CA PHE A 87 -16.08 -32.62 -0.62
C PHE A 87 -17.59 -32.87 -0.48
N PRO A 88 -18.22 -32.46 0.63
CA PRO A 88 -19.64 -32.68 0.87
C PRO A 88 -20.56 -32.09 -0.21
N GLU A 89 -20.10 -31.07 -0.94
CA GLU A 89 -20.77 -30.49 -2.10
C GLU A 89 -20.96 -31.46 -3.27
N THR A 90 -20.14 -32.52 -3.34
CA THR A 90 -20.25 -33.57 -4.38
C THR A 90 -21.24 -34.67 -4.01
N LYS A 91 -21.74 -34.67 -2.76
CA LYS A 91 -22.66 -35.70 -2.28
C LYS A 91 -23.97 -35.63 -3.06
N LEU A 92 -24.31 -36.73 -3.71
CA LEU A 92 -25.57 -36.85 -4.44
C LEU A 92 -26.76 -36.65 -3.50
N ASP A 93 -27.62 -35.69 -3.82
CA ASP A 93 -28.89 -35.48 -3.14
C ASP A 93 -29.91 -36.50 -3.64
N LYS A 94 -29.86 -37.70 -3.03
CA LYS A 94 -30.77 -38.81 -3.33
C LYS A 94 -32.22 -38.53 -2.92
N LYS A 95 -32.47 -37.51 -2.10
CA LYS A 95 -33.84 -37.08 -1.71
C LYS A 95 -34.45 -36.21 -2.82
N LYS A 96 -33.65 -35.34 -3.42
CA LYS A 96 -34.06 -34.50 -4.55
C LYS A 96 -34.06 -35.25 -5.88
N TYR A 97 -33.13 -36.18 -6.07
CA TYR A 97 -32.97 -36.96 -7.30
C TYR A 97 -32.82 -38.46 -6.98
N PRO A 98 -33.93 -39.20 -6.84
CA PRO A 98 -33.91 -40.65 -6.57
C PRO A 98 -33.36 -41.45 -7.75
N TYR A 99 -32.75 -42.61 -7.46
CA TYR A 99 -32.22 -43.51 -8.50
C TYR A 99 -33.24 -44.60 -8.87
N TRP A 100 -33.32 -44.93 -10.15
CA TRP A 100 -34.22 -45.94 -10.72
C TRP A 100 -33.68 -47.39 -10.51
N PRO A 101 -34.51 -48.46 -10.55
CA PRO A 101 -35.97 -48.52 -10.38
C PRO A 101 -36.28 -48.74 -8.90
N HIS A 102 -37.22 -47.98 -8.35
CA HIS A 102 -37.68 -48.22 -6.98
C HIS A 102 -38.32 -49.60 -6.81
#